data_AF-A0A3A8K7E9-F1
#
_entry.id   AF-A0A3A8K7E9-F1
#
_cell.length_a   1.000
_cell.length_b   1.000
_cell.length_c   1.000
_cell.angle_alpha   90.00
_cell.angle_beta   90.00
_cell.angle_gamma   90.00
#
_symmetry.space_group_name_H-M   'P 1'
#
loop_
_entity.id
_entity.type
_entity.pdbx_description
1 polymer ?
#
loop_
_entity_poly.entity_id
_entity_poly.type
_entity_poly.pdbx_seq_one_letter_code
_entity_poly.pdbx_strand_id
1 'polypeptide(L)'
;MADRVMDDESLKREHLVISLSGAHAYGFPSHDSDLDLKAIHIAPTAALLGLQPRHVPAERLEVLEGVEVDYSSNELQPVLLGILQGNGNYIERVLGAITVRALPELETLRPRVRAVLSRRIHRHYRGFAQGQFREWEKSGFRSVKKLLYVLRTTLTGTHALRTGEVETDVTVLLEPYGFVEAGELVERKQRGERIELTDALSEQWQREVTRAFAVLDAADAASVLPLEPQPPAVAALEGWMLGVRRQRFGA
;
A
#
# COMPACT_ATOMS: atom_id res chain seq x y z
N MET A 1 -1.63 -22.20 -4.55
CA MET A 1 -0.26 -21.66 -4.48
C MET A 1 -0.07 -20.67 -3.33
N ALA A 2 -0.75 -19.51 -3.35
CA ALA A 2 -0.71 -18.52 -2.26
C ALA A 2 -1.11 -19.12 -0.90
N ASP A 3 -2.09 -20.03 -0.88
CA ASP A 3 -2.53 -20.71 0.35
C ASP A 3 -1.40 -21.44 1.07
N ARG A 4 -0.50 -22.12 0.35
CA ARG A 4 0.61 -22.85 0.97
C ARG A 4 1.56 -21.90 1.71
N VAL A 5 1.93 -20.78 1.08
CA VAL A 5 2.79 -19.77 1.71
C VAL A 5 2.08 -19.16 2.92
N MET A 6 0.79 -18.81 2.78
CA MET A 6 0.03 -18.25 3.90
C MET A 6 -0.13 -19.25 5.05
N ASP A 7 -0.38 -20.53 4.77
CA ASP A 7 -0.51 -21.59 5.78
C ASP A 7 0.81 -21.80 6.53
N ASP A 8 1.93 -21.96 5.81
CA ASP A 8 3.27 -22.09 6.38
C ASP A 8 3.61 -20.90 7.30
N GLU A 9 3.29 -19.69 6.85
CA GLU A 9 3.57 -18.49 7.63
C GLU A 9 2.59 -18.34 8.81
N SER A 10 1.34 -18.80 8.69
CA SER A 10 0.34 -18.77 9.76
C SER A 10 0.66 -19.75 10.89
N LEU A 11 1.43 -20.81 10.61
CA LEU A 11 1.98 -21.70 11.65
C LEU A 11 3.06 -21.01 12.51
N LYS A 12 3.69 -19.95 11.99
CA LYS A 12 4.83 -19.27 12.64
C LYS A 12 4.41 -18.00 13.37
N ARG A 13 3.30 -17.38 12.97
CA ARG A 13 2.82 -16.11 13.55
C ARG A 13 1.34 -15.91 13.31
N GLU A 14 0.71 -15.18 14.21
CA GLU A 14 -0.67 -14.74 14.08
C GLU A 14 -0.74 -13.49 13.21
N HIS A 15 -1.47 -13.56 12.09
CA HIS A 15 -1.67 -12.43 11.20
C HIS A 15 -2.95 -11.70 11.53
N LEU A 16 -2.85 -10.40 11.85
CA LEU A 16 -4.02 -9.52 11.88
C LEU A 16 -4.67 -9.46 10.49
N VAL A 17 -3.83 -9.34 9.45
CA VAL A 17 -4.26 -9.30 8.06
C VAL A 17 -3.14 -9.78 7.13
N ILE A 18 -3.53 -10.47 6.06
CA ILE A 18 -2.73 -10.73 4.86
C ILE A 18 -3.52 -10.17 3.68
N SER A 19 -2.91 -9.22 2.96
CA SER A 19 -3.52 -8.56 1.81
C SER A 19 -2.71 -8.82 0.55
N LEU A 20 -3.38 -8.87 -0.60
CA LEU A 20 -2.72 -8.77 -1.89
C LEU A 20 -2.40 -7.30 -2.17
N SER A 21 -1.19 -7.06 -2.67
CA SER A 21 -0.72 -5.75 -3.12
C SER A 21 -0.25 -5.85 -4.57
N GLY A 22 0.57 -4.89 -5.02
CA GLY A 22 1.13 -4.93 -6.37
C GLY A 22 0.08 -4.78 -7.47
N ALA A 23 0.40 -5.30 -8.65
CA ALA A 23 -0.43 -5.15 -9.85
C ALA A 23 -1.89 -5.60 -9.63
N HIS A 24 -2.11 -6.63 -8.80
CA HIS A 24 -3.43 -7.11 -8.41
C HIS A 24 -4.26 -6.07 -7.65
N ALA A 25 -3.68 -5.41 -6.65
CA ALA A 25 -4.37 -4.36 -5.88
C ALA A 25 -4.45 -3.02 -6.61
N TYR A 26 -3.59 -2.82 -7.61
CA TYR A 26 -3.48 -1.54 -8.33
C TYR A 26 -4.27 -1.50 -9.65
N GLY A 27 -4.98 -2.59 -10.01
CA GLY A 27 -5.91 -2.61 -11.14
C GLY A 27 -5.30 -2.98 -12.50
N PHE A 28 -4.06 -3.45 -12.53
CA PHE A 28 -3.38 -3.82 -13.79
C PHE A 28 -2.60 -5.15 -13.72
N PRO A 29 -3.16 -6.23 -13.14
CA PRO A 29 -2.50 -7.53 -13.17
C PRO A 29 -2.46 -8.08 -14.60
N SER A 30 -1.35 -8.71 -14.98
CA SER A 30 -1.28 -9.63 -16.12
C SER A 30 -1.29 -11.08 -15.64
N HIS A 31 -1.44 -12.03 -16.56
CA HIS A 31 -1.44 -13.46 -16.26
C HIS A 31 -0.16 -13.98 -15.57
N ASP A 32 0.95 -13.25 -15.74
CA ASP A 32 2.29 -13.52 -15.22
C ASP A 32 2.69 -12.56 -14.10
N SER A 33 1.75 -11.82 -13.50
CA SER A 33 2.05 -10.91 -12.39
C SER A 33 2.38 -11.66 -11.10
N ASP A 34 3.35 -11.10 -10.37
CA ASP A 34 3.78 -11.60 -9.06
C ASP A 34 2.66 -11.48 -8.00
N LEU A 35 2.68 -12.38 -7.02
CA LEU A 35 1.81 -12.32 -5.86
C LEU A 35 2.50 -11.62 -4.68
N ASP A 36 2.23 -10.33 -4.57
CA ASP A 36 2.63 -9.51 -3.43
C ASP A 36 1.72 -9.76 -2.22
N LEU A 37 2.15 -10.61 -1.28
CA LEU A 37 1.44 -10.86 -0.02
C LEU A 37 1.99 -9.94 1.08
N LYS A 38 1.29 -8.87 1.39
CA LYS A 38 1.71 -7.87 2.38
C LYS A 38 0.85 -7.98 3.63
N ALA A 39 1.48 -8.27 4.76
CA ALA A 39 0.79 -8.65 5.98
C ALA A 39 1.17 -7.80 7.19
N ILE A 40 0.33 -7.88 8.22
CA ILE A 40 0.56 -7.35 9.56
C ILE A 40 0.37 -8.51 10.53
N HIS A 41 1.38 -8.79 11.36
CA HIS A 41 1.31 -9.82 12.39
C HIS A 41 1.28 -9.23 13.79
N ILE A 42 0.72 -10.00 14.71
CA ILE A 42 0.69 -9.69 16.13
C ILE A 42 1.66 -10.63 16.83
N ALA A 43 2.78 -10.07 17.30
CA ALA A 43 3.70 -10.86 18.12
C ALA A 43 3.07 -11.15 19.50
N PRO A 44 3.35 -12.32 20.10
CA PRO A 44 2.99 -12.59 21.49
C PRO A 44 3.48 -11.47 22.41
N THR A 45 2.59 -10.93 23.24
CA THR A 45 2.92 -9.71 24.00
C THR A 45 4.07 -9.93 24.98
N ALA A 46 4.17 -11.13 25.56
CA ALA A 46 5.29 -11.50 26.44
C ALA A 46 6.65 -11.40 25.72
N ALA A 47 6.72 -11.73 24.43
CA ALA A 47 7.96 -11.65 23.64
C ALA A 47 8.42 -10.20 23.38
N LEU A 48 7.51 -9.23 23.49
CA LEU A 48 7.80 -7.80 23.35
C LEU A 48 8.22 -7.13 24.67
N LEU A 49 7.97 -7.79 25.80
CA LEU A 49 8.25 -7.25 27.14
C LEU A 49 9.39 -7.99 27.85
N GLY A 50 9.98 -8.99 27.21
CA GLY A 50 11.19 -9.66 27.69
C GLY A 50 12.42 -8.75 27.62
N LEU A 51 13.53 -9.21 28.21
CA LEU A 51 14.81 -8.49 28.24
C LEU A 51 15.46 -8.26 26.86
N GLN A 52 14.94 -8.92 25.82
CA GLN A 52 15.37 -8.78 24.43
C GLN A 52 14.14 -8.75 23.52
N PRO A 53 13.41 -7.62 23.46
CA PRO A 53 12.19 -7.51 22.68
C PRO A 53 12.48 -7.70 21.19
N ARG A 54 11.62 -8.44 20.49
CA ARG A 54 11.79 -8.77 19.06
C ARG A 54 10.58 -8.32 18.25
N HIS A 55 10.73 -7.22 17.51
CA HIS A 55 9.83 -6.83 16.42
C HIS A 55 10.44 -7.29 15.09
N VAL A 56 10.47 -8.60 14.85
CA VAL A 56 11.16 -9.13 13.68
C VAL A 56 10.20 -9.13 12.48
N PRO A 57 10.43 -8.29 11.45
CA PRO A 57 9.71 -8.46 10.20
C PRO A 57 10.05 -9.82 9.60
N ALA A 58 9.11 -10.39 8.85
CA ALA A 58 9.32 -11.64 8.15
C ALA A 58 9.16 -11.41 6.65
N GLU A 59 10.10 -11.92 5.87
CA GLU A 59 10.11 -11.84 4.41
C GLU A 59 10.33 -13.23 3.84
N ARG A 60 9.67 -13.54 2.72
CA ARG A 60 9.83 -14.79 1.98
C ARG A 60 9.60 -14.49 0.51
N LEU A 61 10.61 -14.78 -0.29
CA LEU A 61 10.53 -14.73 -1.75
C LEU A 61 10.66 -16.15 -2.28
N GLU A 62 9.65 -16.62 -3.00
CA GLU A 62 9.63 -17.97 -3.54
C GLU A 62 8.92 -18.01 -4.90
N VAL A 63 9.47 -18.73 -5.88
CA VAL A 63 8.81 -18.97 -7.16
C VAL A 63 8.08 -20.30 -7.09
N LEU A 64 6.78 -20.27 -7.32
CA LEU A 64 5.90 -21.44 -7.32
C LEU A 64 5.18 -21.52 -8.65
N GLU A 65 5.27 -22.67 -9.34
CA GLU A 65 4.58 -22.89 -10.61
C GLU A 65 4.82 -21.78 -11.66
N GLY A 66 5.99 -21.13 -11.62
CA GLY A 66 6.37 -20.04 -12.52
C GLY A 66 5.93 -18.63 -12.10
N VAL A 67 5.24 -18.47 -10.97
CA VAL A 67 4.82 -17.18 -10.39
C VAL A 67 5.65 -16.87 -9.14
N GLU A 68 6.18 -15.66 -9.05
CA GLU A 68 6.89 -15.19 -7.86
C GLU A 68 5.88 -14.82 -6.76
N VAL A 69 6.12 -15.28 -5.54
CA VAL A 69 5.37 -14.91 -4.35
C VAL A 69 6.29 -14.12 -3.42
N ASP A 70 6.03 -12.82 -3.29
CA ASP A 70 6.73 -11.91 -2.38
C ASP A 70 5.87 -11.66 -1.13
N TYR A 71 6.12 -12.48 -0.11
CA TYR A 71 5.52 -12.32 1.19
C TYR A 71 6.37 -11.40 2.09
N SER A 72 5.73 -10.42 2.72
CA SER A 72 6.32 -9.65 3.81
C SER A 72 5.32 -9.41 4.94
N SER A 73 5.79 -9.37 6.17
CA SER A 73 4.96 -9.12 7.34
C SER A 73 5.66 -8.26 8.37
N ASN A 74 4.96 -7.24 8.85
CA ASN A 74 5.46 -6.32 9.85
C ASN A 74 4.66 -6.47 11.14
N GLU A 75 5.35 -6.28 12.27
CA GLU A 75 4.75 -6.34 13.60
C GLU A 75 3.78 -5.15 13.77
N LEU A 76 2.65 -5.38 14.46
CA LEU A 76 1.55 -4.42 14.62
C LEU A 76 2.02 -3.03 15.09
N GLN A 77 2.86 -2.93 16.13
CA GLN A 77 3.20 -1.63 16.71
C GLN A 77 4.01 -0.74 15.75
N PRO A 78 5.11 -1.21 15.12
CA PRO A 78 5.79 -0.46 14.06
C PRO A 78 4.87 -0.02 12.92
N VAL A 79 3.89 -0.86 12.55
CA VAL A 79 2.90 -0.51 11.52
C VAL A 79 2.03 0.65 11.97
N LEU A 80 1.47 0.61 13.18
CA LEU A 80 0.64 1.70 13.71
C LEU A 80 1.43 3.01 13.86
N LEU A 81 2.70 2.93 14.30
CA LEU A 81 3.58 4.10 14.35
C LEU A 81 3.85 4.67 12.96
N GLY A 82 4.08 3.82 11.96
CA GLY A 82 4.24 4.27 10.58
C GLY A 82 2.97 4.89 10.00
N ILE A 83 1.78 4.39 10.35
CA ILE A 83 0.50 5.00 9.98
C ILE A 83 0.40 6.44 10.53
N LEU A 84 0.77 6.67 11.80
CA LEU A 84 0.80 8.01 12.40
C LEU A 84 1.81 8.95 11.71
N GLN A 85 2.82 8.40 11.05
CA GLN A 85 3.80 9.12 10.23
C GLN A 85 3.37 9.29 8.77
N GLY A 86 2.17 8.79 8.40
CA GLY A 86 1.64 8.89 7.04
C GLY A 86 2.19 7.83 6.07
N ASN A 87 2.67 6.68 6.56
CA ASN A 87 3.19 5.61 5.70
C ASN A 87 2.06 4.94 4.91
N GLY A 88 1.93 5.29 3.62
CA GLY A 88 0.92 4.79 2.70
C GLY A 88 0.93 3.27 2.54
N ASN A 89 2.10 2.62 2.52
CA ASN A 89 2.18 1.16 2.45
C ASN A 89 1.47 0.47 3.62
N TYR A 90 1.56 1.04 4.83
CA TYR A 90 0.88 0.48 6.01
C TYR A 90 -0.60 0.85 6.06
N ILE A 91 -0.94 2.06 5.62
CA ILE A 91 -2.33 2.49 5.47
C ILE A 91 -3.07 1.59 4.48
N GLU A 92 -2.49 1.35 3.30
CA GLU A 92 -3.06 0.50 2.25
C GLU A 92 -3.21 -0.96 2.69
N ARG A 93 -2.34 -1.49 3.57
CA ARG A 93 -2.52 -2.84 4.12
C ARG A 93 -3.76 -2.98 5.01
N VAL A 94 -4.13 -1.91 5.73
CA VAL A 94 -5.30 -1.92 6.65
C VAL A 94 -6.58 -1.52 5.91
N LEU A 95 -6.51 -0.49 5.07
CA LEU A 95 -7.66 0.13 4.42
C LEU A 95 -7.85 -0.28 2.96
N GLY A 96 -6.85 -0.88 2.31
CA GLY A 96 -6.91 -1.28 0.91
C GLY A 96 -7.87 -2.45 0.64
N ALA A 97 -8.16 -2.65 -0.65
CA ALA A 97 -9.33 -3.42 -1.09
C ALA A 97 -9.18 -4.94 -0.97
N ILE A 98 -7.99 -5.52 -1.21
CA ILE A 98 -7.85 -6.97 -1.41
C ILE A 98 -7.28 -7.65 -0.15
N THR A 99 -8.14 -7.84 0.85
CA THR A 99 -7.84 -8.68 2.01
C THR A 99 -8.05 -10.15 1.68
N VAL A 100 -7.03 -10.99 1.92
CA VAL A 100 -7.09 -12.45 1.67
C VAL A 100 -7.39 -13.22 2.95
N ARG A 101 -6.74 -12.87 4.06
CA ARG A 101 -6.98 -13.44 5.39
C ARG A 101 -6.97 -12.31 6.41
N ALA A 102 -7.85 -12.36 7.40
CA ALA A 102 -7.87 -11.38 8.48
C ALA A 102 -8.48 -11.95 9.76
N LEU A 103 -8.07 -11.37 10.88
CA LEU A 103 -8.75 -11.53 12.15
C LEU A 103 -9.87 -10.51 12.31
N PRO A 104 -10.90 -10.78 13.13
CA PRO A 104 -11.99 -9.85 13.42
C PRO A 104 -11.52 -8.47 13.92
N GLU A 105 -10.37 -8.43 14.59
CA GLU A 105 -9.74 -7.21 15.06
C GLU A 105 -9.50 -6.17 13.94
N LEU A 106 -9.29 -6.60 12.69
CA LEU A 106 -9.09 -5.70 11.56
C LEU A 106 -10.28 -4.74 11.39
N GLU A 107 -11.51 -5.23 11.54
CA GLU A 107 -12.72 -4.41 11.40
C GLU A 107 -12.82 -3.34 12.48
N THR A 108 -12.31 -3.62 13.67
CA THR A 108 -12.21 -2.62 14.73
C THR A 108 -11.02 -1.67 14.56
N LEU A 109 -9.96 -2.08 13.85
CA LEU A 109 -8.80 -1.22 13.56
C LEU A 109 -9.11 -0.19 12.47
N ARG A 110 -9.78 -0.58 11.39
CA ARG A 110 -10.07 0.27 10.23
C ARG A 110 -10.63 1.66 10.55
N PRO A 111 -11.70 1.82 11.37
CA PRO A 111 -12.22 3.16 11.70
C PRO A 111 -11.21 4.00 12.47
N ARG A 112 -10.31 3.38 13.26
CA ARG A 112 -9.26 4.08 14.01
C ARG A 112 -8.14 4.55 13.09
N VAL A 113 -7.77 3.74 12.10
CA VAL A 113 -6.80 4.14 11.07
C VAL A 113 -7.34 5.30 10.23
N ARG A 114 -8.62 5.26 9.82
CA ARG A 114 -9.26 6.40 9.14
C ARG A 114 -9.21 7.68 9.99
N ALA A 115 -9.50 7.57 11.29
CA ALA A 115 -9.52 8.72 12.20
C ALA A 115 -8.14 9.37 12.45
N VAL A 116 -7.03 8.65 12.20
CA VAL A 116 -5.66 9.20 12.35
C VAL A 116 -5.03 9.63 11.02
N LEU A 117 -5.74 9.52 9.89
CA LEU A 117 -5.26 10.05 8.63
C LEU A 117 -5.01 11.55 8.74
N SER A 118 -3.93 12.00 8.10
CA SER A 118 -3.50 13.39 8.10
C SER A 118 -2.74 13.69 6.81
N ARG A 119 -2.49 14.98 6.55
CA ARG A 119 -1.71 15.45 5.41
C ARG A 119 -0.28 14.90 5.36
N ARG A 120 0.23 14.31 6.46
CA ARG A 120 1.50 13.56 6.46
C ARG A 120 1.58 12.50 5.36
N ILE A 121 0.46 11.96 4.90
CA ILE A 121 0.44 10.99 3.78
C ILE A 121 1.03 11.56 2.49
N HIS A 122 0.94 12.89 2.28
CA HIS A 122 1.47 13.54 1.09
C HIS A 122 2.96 13.25 0.91
N ARG A 123 3.76 13.39 1.99
CA ARG A 123 5.20 13.13 1.95
C ARG A 123 5.50 11.70 1.48
N HIS A 124 4.74 10.72 1.95
CA HIS A 124 4.92 9.33 1.55
C HIS A 124 4.57 9.13 0.08
N TYR A 125 3.35 9.48 -0.34
CA TYR A 125 2.91 9.27 -1.72
C TYR A 125 3.76 10.02 -2.72
N ARG A 126 4.12 11.27 -2.43
CA ARG A 126 4.99 12.07 -3.28
C ARG A 126 6.39 11.48 -3.38
N GLY A 127 6.97 11.08 -2.24
CA GLY A 127 8.30 10.46 -2.19
C GLY A 127 8.34 9.12 -2.92
N PHE A 128 7.30 8.30 -2.76
CA PHE A 128 7.20 7.00 -3.42
C PHE A 128 7.00 7.16 -4.94
N ALA A 129 6.11 8.06 -5.37
CA ALA A 129 5.93 8.38 -6.79
C ALA A 129 7.24 8.89 -7.41
N GLN A 130 8.02 9.71 -6.70
CA GLN A 130 9.33 10.18 -7.17
C GLN A 130 10.33 9.03 -7.34
N GLY A 131 10.30 8.03 -6.44
CA GLY A 131 11.08 6.80 -6.59
C GLY A 131 10.69 6.02 -7.84
N GLN A 132 9.38 5.81 -8.05
CA GLN A 132 8.87 5.13 -9.26
C GLN A 132 9.21 5.90 -10.54
N PHE A 133 9.18 7.23 -10.51
CA PHE A 133 9.57 8.06 -11.64
C PHE A 133 11.04 7.84 -12.02
N ARG A 134 11.94 7.80 -11.03
CA ARG A 134 13.36 7.49 -11.27
C ARG A 134 13.55 6.08 -11.84
N GLU A 135 12.76 5.12 -11.39
CA GLU A 135 12.80 3.78 -11.97
C GLU A 135 12.31 3.75 -13.42
N TRP A 136 11.28 4.54 -13.75
CA TRP A 136 10.78 4.69 -15.11
C TRP A 136 11.82 5.39 -16.01
N GLU A 137 12.48 6.43 -15.51
CA GLU A 137 13.60 7.11 -16.17
C GLU A 137 14.76 6.14 -16.48
N LYS A 138 15.16 5.28 -15.52
CA LYS A 138 16.18 4.24 -15.75
C LYS A 138 15.79 3.24 -16.85
N SER A 139 14.50 3.08 -17.14
CA SER A 139 14.02 2.27 -18.27
C SER A 139 13.98 3.03 -19.60
N GLY A 140 14.57 4.23 -19.68
CA GLY A 140 14.47 5.12 -20.83
C GLY A 140 13.05 5.64 -21.07
N PHE A 141 12.23 5.72 -20.01
CA PHE A 141 10.81 6.07 -20.07
C PHE A 141 9.96 5.12 -20.93
N ARG A 142 10.38 3.87 -21.13
CA ARG A 142 9.66 2.92 -21.99
C ARG A 142 8.73 1.97 -21.25
N SER A 143 8.99 1.65 -19.99
CA SER A 143 8.20 0.65 -19.26
C SER A 143 6.81 1.14 -18.90
N VAL A 144 5.76 0.48 -19.43
CA VAL A 144 4.36 0.76 -19.09
C VAL A 144 4.06 0.48 -17.61
N LYS A 145 4.56 -0.64 -17.06
CA LYS A 145 4.39 -0.98 -15.64
C LYS A 145 4.91 0.16 -14.76
N LYS A 146 6.15 0.60 -14.97
CA LYS A 146 6.76 1.65 -14.13
C LYS A 146 6.01 2.97 -14.22
N LEU A 147 5.52 3.34 -15.41
CA LEU A 147 4.64 4.49 -15.59
C LEU A 147 3.33 4.36 -14.79
N LEU A 148 2.65 3.23 -14.87
CA LEU A 148 1.43 2.97 -14.09
C LEU A 148 1.70 3.03 -12.57
N TYR A 149 2.88 2.60 -12.11
CA TYR A 149 3.28 2.74 -10.70
C TYR A 149 3.44 4.21 -10.27
N VAL A 150 3.89 5.10 -11.16
CA VAL A 150 3.91 6.54 -10.89
C VAL A 150 2.48 7.06 -10.74
N LEU A 151 1.62 6.79 -11.73
CA LEU A 151 0.23 7.26 -11.75
C LEU A 151 -0.57 6.73 -10.56
N ARG A 152 -0.52 5.43 -10.28
CA ARG A 152 -1.26 4.85 -9.16
C ARG A 152 -0.88 5.48 -7.84
N THR A 153 0.40 5.81 -7.66
CA THR A 153 0.89 6.38 -6.40
C THR A 153 0.44 7.83 -6.25
N THR A 154 0.55 8.65 -7.30
CA THR A 154 0.12 10.05 -7.26
C THR A 154 -1.39 10.16 -7.10
N LEU A 155 -2.16 9.33 -7.81
CA LEU A 155 -3.62 9.35 -7.78
C LEU A 155 -4.19 8.80 -6.46
N THR A 156 -3.61 7.74 -5.90
CA THR A 156 -4.00 7.24 -4.56
C THR A 156 -3.80 8.32 -3.50
N GLY A 157 -2.63 8.98 -3.48
CA GLY A 157 -2.36 10.08 -2.55
C GLY A 157 -3.29 11.27 -2.76
N THR A 158 -3.58 11.63 -4.03
CA THR A 158 -4.54 12.69 -4.38
C THR A 158 -5.92 12.38 -3.83
N HIS A 159 -6.40 11.15 -4.02
CA HIS A 159 -7.70 10.71 -3.57
C HIS A 159 -7.83 10.76 -2.05
N ALA A 160 -6.86 10.20 -1.34
CA ALA A 160 -6.84 10.21 0.11
C ALA A 160 -6.79 11.62 0.70
N LEU A 161 -6.00 12.53 0.11
CA LEU A 161 -5.95 13.92 0.57
C LEU A 161 -7.27 14.67 0.33
N ARG A 162 -7.98 14.39 -0.77
CA ARG A 162 -9.23 15.08 -1.12
C ARG A 162 -10.47 14.52 -0.42
N THR A 163 -10.47 13.24 -0.09
CA THR A 163 -11.69 12.55 0.36
C THR A 163 -11.58 11.94 1.75
N GLY A 164 -10.36 11.67 2.22
CA GLY A 164 -10.12 10.87 3.42
C GLY A 164 -10.29 9.36 3.22
N GLU A 165 -10.59 8.90 2.02
CA GLU A 165 -10.69 7.48 1.67
C GLU A 165 -9.47 6.99 0.89
N VAL A 166 -9.14 5.70 1.01
CA VAL A 166 -7.99 5.07 0.36
C VAL A 166 -8.49 4.14 -0.72
N GLU A 167 -8.15 4.46 -1.97
CA GLU A 167 -8.39 3.63 -3.14
C GLU A 167 -7.04 3.32 -3.78
N THR A 168 -6.74 2.04 -3.98
CA THR A 168 -5.46 1.58 -4.50
C THR A 168 -5.50 1.25 -5.98
N ASP A 169 -6.68 0.92 -6.50
CA ASP A 169 -6.93 0.59 -7.89
C ASP A 169 -6.88 1.85 -8.75
N VAL A 170 -5.86 1.93 -9.60
CA VAL A 170 -5.67 3.12 -10.44
C VAL A 170 -6.82 3.32 -11.41
N THR A 171 -7.48 2.25 -11.85
CA THR A 171 -8.55 2.31 -12.86
C THR A 171 -9.76 3.09 -12.38
N VAL A 172 -10.06 3.02 -11.08
CA VAL A 172 -11.10 3.80 -10.41
C VAL A 172 -10.73 5.29 -10.33
N LEU A 173 -9.43 5.59 -10.33
CA LEU A 173 -8.89 6.94 -10.10
C LEU A 173 -8.56 7.70 -11.39
N LEU A 174 -8.48 7.02 -12.53
CA LEU A 174 -8.11 7.65 -13.80
C LEU A 174 -9.11 8.76 -14.18
N GLU A 175 -10.39 8.42 -14.31
CA GLU A 175 -11.41 9.37 -14.76
C GLU A 175 -11.63 10.53 -13.76
N PRO A 176 -11.81 10.30 -12.44
CA PRO A 176 -12.05 11.39 -11.47
C PRO A 176 -10.95 12.45 -11.41
N TYR A 177 -9.73 12.10 -11.83
CA TYR A 177 -8.58 13.02 -11.85
C TYR A 177 -8.10 13.38 -13.26
N GLY A 178 -8.88 13.01 -14.29
CA GLY A 178 -8.67 13.41 -15.68
C GLY A 178 -7.49 12.73 -16.36
N PHE A 179 -7.24 11.45 -16.08
CA PHE A 179 -6.22 10.59 -16.69
C PHE A 179 -6.84 9.42 -17.45
N VAL A 180 -8.00 9.62 -18.08
CA VAL A 180 -8.79 8.57 -18.76
C VAL A 180 -7.94 7.84 -19.81
N GLU A 181 -7.04 8.56 -20.49
CA GLU A 181 -6.14 8.03 -21.52
C GLU A 181 -5.16 6.98 -20.97
N ALA A 182 -4.90 6.95 -19.66
CA ALA A 182 -4.09 5.90 -19.04
C ALA A 182 -4.82 4.54 -19.05
N GLY A 183 -6.11 4.49 -19.34
CA GLY A 183 -6.86 3.24 -19.51
C GLY A 183 -6.22 2.36 -20.59
N GLU A 184 -5.72 2.95 -21.68
CA GLU A 184 -5.00 2.20 -22.71
C GLU A 184 -3.69 1.58 -22.18
N LEU A 185 -3.01 2.25 -21.23
CA LEU A 185 -1.80 1.72 -20.60
C LEU A 185 -2.13 0.50 -19.74
N VAL A 186 -3.24 0.55 -19.00
CA VAL A 186 -3.74 -0.57 -18.20
C VAL A 186 -4.04 -1.76 -19.11
N GLU A 187 -4.81 -1.55 -20.17
CA GLU A 187 -5.13 -2.62 -21.13
C GLU A 187 -3.86 -3.21 -21.75
N ARG A 188 -2.91 -2.35 -22.16
CA ARG A 188 -1.61 -2.82 -22.65
C ARG A 188 -0.96 -3.69 -21.60
N LYS A 189 -0.79 -3.20 -20.37
CA LYS A 189 -0.12 -3.95 -19.30
C LYS A 189 -0.79 -5.30 -18.99
N GLN A 190 -2.12 -5.38 -19.08
CA GLN A 190 -2.85 -6.63 -18.88
C GLN A 190 -2.55 -7.67 -19.98
N ARG A 191 -2.25 -7.25 -21.21
CA ARG A 191 -1.84 -8.13 -22.32
C ARG A 191 -0.43 -8.73 -22.14
N GLY A 192 0.43 -8.12 -21.31
CA GLY A 192 1.75 -8.68 -20.98
C GLY A 192 2.64 -7.76 -20.14
N GLU A 193 3.55 -8.37 -19.35
CA GLU A 193 4.41 -7.67 -18.40
C GLU A 193 5.44 -6.73 -19.04
N ARG A 194 5.91 -7.06 -20.25
CA ARG A 194 7.04 -6.39 -20.95
C ARG A 194 6.60 -5.61 -22.18
N ILE A 195 5.64 -4.71 -22.01
CA ILE A 195 5.22 -3.81 -23.10
C ILE A 195 5.91 -2.47 -22.94
N GLU A 196 6.53 -2.03 -24.05
CA GLU A 196 7.23 -0.76 -24.14
C GLU A 196 6.39 0.31 -24.85
N LEU A 197 6.59 1.56 -24.43
CA LEU A 197 6.07 2.74 -25.10
C LEU A 197 6.93 3.08 -26.33
N THR A 198 6.27 3.56 -27.38
CA THR A 198 6.93 4.29 -28.47
C THR A 198 7.48 5.61 -27.95
N ASP A 199 8.49 6.18 -28.60
CA ASP A 199 9.10 7.46 -28.18
C ASP A 199 8.07 8.60 -28.10
N ALA A 200 7.14 8.71 -29.06
CA ALA A 200 6.09 9.74 -29.05
C ALA A 200 5.16 9.64 -27.81
N LEU A 201 4.74 8.43 -27.45
CA LEU A 201 3.94 8.19 -26.24
C LEU A 201 4.76 8.43 -24.97
N SER A 202 6.04 8.07 -24.97
CA SER A 202 6.93 8.35 -23.84
C SER A 202 7.00 9.86 -23.54
N GLU A 203 7.22 10.70 -24.55
CA GLU A 203 7.25 12.15 -24.40
C GLU A 203 5.92 12.72 -23.91
N GLN A 204 4.79 12.20 -24.42
CA GLN A 204 3.46 12.58 -23.93
C GLN A 204 3.30 12.25 -22.45
N TRP A 205 3.64 11.02 -22.04
CA TRP A 205 3.44 10.57 -20.67
C TRP A 205 4.37 11.23 -19.66
N GLN A 206 5.53 11.72 -20.08
CA GLN A 206 6.37 12.55 -19.21
C GLN A 206 5.66 13.85 -18.82
N ARG A 207 4.90 14.47 -19.73
CA ARG A 207 4.07 15.66 -19.44
C ARG A 207 2.91 15.31 -18.52
N GLU A 208 2.22 14.19 -18.78
CA GLU A 208 1.11 13.74 -17.93
C GLU A 208 1.56 13.36 -16.51
N VAL A 209 2.74 12.73 -16.37
CA VAL A 209 3.32 12.46 -15.05
C VAL A 209 3.62 13.76 -14.30
N THR A 210 4.16 14.77 -14.98
CA THR A 210 4.38 16.10 -14.38
C THR A 210 3.06 16.69 -13.87
N ARG A 211 1.99 16.57 -14.66
CA ARG A 211 0.63 16.97 -14.24
C ARG A 211 0.15 16.14 -13.04
N ALA A 212 0.41 14.84 -12.99
CA ALA A 212 0.00 13.98 -11.87
C ALA A 212 0.66 14.39 -10.55
N PHE A 213 1.94 14.77 -10.56
CA PHE A 213 2.59 15.35 -9.38
C PHE A 213 1.97 16.69 -8.97
N ALA A 214 1.68 17.57 -9.95
CA ALA A 214 1.02 18.84 -9.66
C ALA A 214 -0.39 18.67 -9.07
N VAL A 215 -1.13 17.64 -9.51
CA VAL A 215 -2.44 17.28 -8.95
C VAL A 215 -2.33 16.80 -7.51
N LEU A 216 -1.31 15.99 -7.19
CA LEU A 216 -1.02 15.53 -5.82
C LEU A 216 -0.63 16.69 -4.90
N ASP A 217 0.28 17.56 -5.35
CA ASP A 217 0.69 18.75 -4.58
C ASP A 217 -0.50 19.72 -4.41
N ALA A 218 -1.32 19.85 -5.46
CA ALA A 218 -2.67 20.38 -5.50
C ALA A 218 -3.56 19.96 -4.30
N ALA A 219 -3.67 18.64 -4.15
CA ALA A 219 -4.53 18.00 -3.18
C ALA A 219 -4.07 18.19 -1.74
N ASP A 220 -2.76 18.29 -1.47
CA ASP A 220 -2.28 18.58 -0.12
C ASP A 220 -2.69 19.99 0.33
N ALA A 221 -2.57 20.99 -0.55
CA ALA A 221 -2.95 22.35 -0.25
C ALA A 221 -4.46 22.50 0.05
N ALA A 222 -5.29 21.72 -0.64
CA ALA A 222 -6.76 21.73 -0.51
C ALA A 222 -7.32 20.56 0.31
N SER A 223 -6.48 19.87 1.09
CA SER A 223 -6.86 18.61 1.73
C SER A 223 -7.97 18.77 2.76
N VAL A 224 -8.86 17.77 2.82
CA VAL A 224 -9.87 17.62 3.90
C VAL A 224 -9.27 17.06 5.19
N LEU A 225 -8.07 16.48 5.10
CA LEU A 225 -7.39 15.88 6.23
C LEU A 225 -6.71 16.95 7.09
N PRO A 226 -6.62 16.75 8.42
CA PRO A 226 -5.87 17.64 9.27
C PRO A 226 -4.37 17.61 8.93
N LEU A 227 -3.64 18.67 9.28
CA LEU A 227 -2.17 18.69 9.16
C LEU A 227 -1.51 17.51 9.87
N GLU A 228 -2.07 17.14 11.01
CA GLU A 228 -1.53 16.18 11.96
C GLU A 228 -2.64 15.27 12.51
N PRO A 229 -2.34 14.00 12.84
CA PRO A 229 -3.31 13.13 13.50
C PRO A 229 -3.82 13.76 14.79
N GLN A 230 -5.14 13.78 14.97
CA GLN A 230 -5.74 14.46 16.13
C GLN A 230 -5.44 13.68 17.42
N PRO A 231 -5.03 14.34 18.53
CA PRO A 231 -4.65 13.64 19.76
C PRO A 231 -5.69 12.64 20.30
N PRO A 232 -7.01 12.92 20.28
CA PRO A 232 -8.02 11.94 20.69
C PRO A 232 -8.05 10.68 19.81
N ALA A 233 -7.83 10.83 18.49
CA ALA A 233 -7.78 9.70 17.56
C ALA A 233 -6.52 8.84 17.79
N VAL A 234 -5.37 9.49 18.06
CA VAL A 234 -4.12 8.80 18.42
C VAL A 234 -4.30 8.00 19.71
N ALA A 235 -4.88 8.59 20.75
CA ALA A 235 -5.16 7.89 22.01
C ALA A 235 -6.13 6.71 21.83
N ALA A 236 -7.13 6.85 20.95
CA ALA A 236 -8.07 5.77 20.63
C ALA A 236 -7.40 4.60 19.88
N LEU A 237 -6.46 4.89 18.99
CA LEU A 237 -5.65 3.89 18.30
C LEU A 237 -4.70 3.17 19.26
N GLU A 238 -4.04 3.92 20.15
CA GLU A 238 -3.18 3.36 21.20
C GLU A 238 -3.97 2.48 22.17
N GLY A 239 -5.11 2.97 22.67
CA GLY A 239 -5.97 2.20 23.58
C GLY A 239 -6.45 0.88 22.96
N TRP A 240 -6.75 0.89 21.65
CA TRP A 240 -7.07 -0.33 20.90
C TRP A 240 -5.89 -1.30 20.83
N MET A 241 -4.69 -0.81 20.48
CA MET A 241 -3.48 -1.62 20.43
C MET A 241 -3.21 -2.26 21.79
N LEU A 242 -3.27 -1.48 22.87
CA LEU A 242 -3.09 -1.99 24.24
C LEU A 242 -4.14 -3.05 24.61
N GLY A 243 -5.38 -2.89 24.15
CA GLY A 243 -6.43 -3.92 24.30
C GLY A 243 -6.06 -5.24 23.63
N VAL A 244 -5.63 -5.19 22.37
CA VAL A 244 -5.13 -6.34 21.60
C VAL A 244 -3.96 -7.02 22.32
N ARG A 245 -3.03 -6.23 22.87
CA ARG A 245 -1.88 -6.75 23.63
C ARG A 245 -2.28 -7.47 24.92
N ARG A 246 -3.20 -6.91 25.70
CA ARG A 246 -3.66 -7.53 26.96
C ARG A 246 -4.28 -8.90 26.72
N GLN A 247 -5.06 -9.05 25.65
CA GLN A 247 -5.67 -10.33 25.27
C GLN A 247 -4.63 -11.41 24.90
N ARG A 248 -3.45 -10.98 24.44
CA ARG A 248 -2.36 -11.84 23.94
C ARG A 248 -1.13 -11.85 24.85
N PHE A 249 -1.32 -11.55 26.14
CA PHE A 249 -0.23 -11.62 27.12
C PHE A 249 -0.02 -13.05 27.63
N GLY A 250 -1.11 -13.79 27.85
CA GLY A 250 -1.07 -15.18 28.31
C GLY A 250 -1.44 -16.22 27.25
N ALA A 251 -1.55 -15.80 25.99
CA ALA A 251 -1.83 -16.65 24.83
C ALA A 251 -0.55 -17.21 24.22
#